data_AF-A0A1I5LYD9-F1
#
_entry.id   AF-A0A1I5LYD9-F1
#
_cell.length_a   1.000
_cell.length_b   1.000
_cell.length_c   1.000
_cell.angle_alpha   90.00
_cell.angle_beta   90.00
_cell.angle_gamma   90.00
#
_symmetry.space_group_name_H-M   'P 1'
#
loop_
_entity.id
_entity.type
_entity.pdbx_description
1 polymer ?
#
loop_
_entity_poly.entity_id
_entity_poly.type
_entity_poly.pdbx_seq_one_letter_code
_entity_poly.pdbx_strand_id
1 'polypeptide(L)'
;MQTVQQQYIANWHDSFVSYIRQYEALIVALIALPEVPDEDKQVLDRLKLMLHCKDAQNVEKDLAEGTVSKSTLDKIEKLNKDIADVAVEQLKTDAVVKEFLKRLTHLKLEQDKKAEELRLRALNISI
;
A
#
# COMPACT_ATOMS: atom_id res chain seq x y z
N MET A 1 -12.77 15.35 22.27
CA MET A 1 -13.58 14.61 21.27
C MET A 1 -12.90 14.79 19.94
N GLN A 2 -12.46 13.71 19.28
CA GLN A 2 -12.03 13.78 17.88
C GLN A 2 -13.26 14.01 17.00
N THR A 3 -13.13 14.85 15.98
CA THR A 3 -14.20 15.03 14.98
C THR A 3 -14.30 13.78 14.11
N VAL A 4 -15.45 13.57 13.46
CA VAL A 4 -15.65 12.47 12.49
C VAL A 4 -14.54 12.48 11.42
N GLN A 5 -14.08 13.66 11.01
CA GLN A 5 -12.98 13.85 10.07
C GLN A 5 -11.63 13.35 10.63
N GLN A 6 -11.29 13.75 11.86
CA GLN A 6 -10.05 13.32 12.51
C GLN A 6 -10.03 11.80 12.72
N GLN A 7 -11.16 11.22 13.13
CA GLN A 7 -11.29 9.77 13.28
C GLN A 7 -11.15 9.05 11.93
N TYR A 8 -11.72 9.61 10.85
CA TYR A 8 -11.61 9.03 9.52
C TYR A 8 -10.15 9.00 9.04
N ILE A 9 -9.41 10.10 9.19
CA ILE A 9 -8.01 10.19 8.79
C ILE A 9 -7.12 9.31 9.66
N ALA A 10 -7.39 9.22 10.97
CA ALA A 10 -6.69 8.29 11.87
C ALA A 10 -6.89 6.82 11.43
N ASN A 11 -8.12 6.43 11.08
CA ASN A 11 -8.41 5.09 10.56
C ASN A 11 -7.69 4.82 9.23
N TRP A 12 -7.52 5.86 8.41
CA TRP A 12 -6.76 5.82 7.16
C TRP A 12 -5.26 5.62 7.40
N HIS A 13 -4.67 6.40 8.30
CA HIS A 13 -3.30 6.23 8.77
C HIS A 13 -3.06 4.79 9.25
N ASP A 14 -3.89 4.30 10.17
CA ASP A 14 -3.75 2.97 10.75
C ASP A 14 -3.91 1.88 9.68
N SER A 15 -4.79 2.10 8.71
CA SER A 15 -4.96 1.20 7.58
C SER A 15 -3.74 1.14 6.68
N PHE A 16 -3.12 2.29 6.40
CA PHE A 16 -1.90 2.39 5.58
C PHE A 16 -0.70 1.75 6.28
N VAL A 17 -0.46 2.06 7.56
CA VAL A 17 0.61 1.46 8.35
C VAL A 17 0.41 -0.05 8.49
N SER A 18 -0.83 -0.50 8.73
CA SER A 18 -1.15 -1.93 8.79
C SER A 18 -0.89 -2.63 7.45
N TYR A 19 -1.23 -1.99 6.33
CA TYR A 19 -0.94 -2.50 5.00
C TYR A 19 0.58 -2.70 4.78
N ILE A 20 1.39 -1.69 5.07
CA ILE A 20 2.86 -1.78 4.95
C ILE A 20 3.40 -2.95 5.78
N ARG A 21 3.00 -3.03 7.06
CA ARG A 21 3.50 -4.09 7.97
C ARG A 21 3.09 -5.49 7.52
N GLN A 22 1.85 -5.67 7.07
CA GLN A 22 1.37 -6.97 6.60
C GLN A 22 2.11 -7.40 5.33
N TYR A 23 2.34 -6.48 4.40
CA TYR A 23 3.07 -6.76 3.17
C TYR A 23 4.53 -7.09 3.45
N GLU A 24 5.18 -6.36 4.36
CA GLU A 24 6.55 -6.66 4.77
C GLU A 24 6.67 -8.03 5.45
N ALA A 25 5.76 -8.36 6.37
CA ALA A 25 5.76 -9.66 7.04
C ALA A 25 5.59 -10.81 6.04
N LEU A 26 4.74 -10.63 5.03
CA LEU A 26 4.57 -11.59 3.96
C LEU A 26 5.85 -11.76 3.13
N ILE A 27 6.47 -10.65 2.70
CA ILE A 27 7.72 -10.71 1.94
C ILE A 27 8.77 -11.52 2.72
N VAL A 28 8.93 -11.22 4.02
CA VAL A 28 9.88 -11.92 4.88
C VAL A 28 9.55 -13.42 4.95
N ALA A 29 8.28 -13.77 5.08
CA ALA A 29 7.84 -15.17 5.09
C ALA A 29 8.15 -15.87 3.76
N LEU A 30 7.91 -15.21 2.62
CA LEU A 30 8.20 -15.76 1.29
C LEU A 30 9.71 -15.96 1.07
N ILE A 31 10.54 -15.00 1.44
CA ILE A 31 12.01 -15.10 1.31
C ILE A 31 12.56 -16.27 2.13
N ALA A 32 11.95 -16.57 3.28
CA ALA A 32 12.38 -17.65 4.16
C ALA A 32 12.04 -19.05 3.62
N LEU A 33 11.21 -19.17 2.58
CA LEU A 33 10.87 -20.45 1.97
C LEU A 33 12.05 -21.01 1.17
N PRO A 34 12.46 -22.27 1.39
CA PRO A 34 13.60 -22.86 0.70
C PRO A 34 13.37 -23.06 -0.81
N GLU A 35 12.12 -23.18 -1.25
CA GLU A 35 11.73 -23.35 -2.65
C GLU A 35 11.74 -22.06 -3.48
N VAL A 36 11.91 -20.89 -2.85
CA VAL A 36 11.93 -19.61 -3.56
C VAL A 36 13.31 -19.40 -4.21
N PRO A 37 13.38 -19.24 -5.54
CA PRO A 37 14.64 -18.99 -6.24
C PRO A 37 15.30 -17.69 -5.79
N ASP A 38 16.62 -17.61 -5.84
CA ASP A 38 17.35 -16.42 -5.42
C ASP A 38 16.99 -15.17 -6.24
N GLU A 39 16.65 -15.34 -7.51
CA GLU A 39 16.12 -14.25 -8.35
C GLU A 39 14.81 -13.68 -7.80
N ASP A 40 13.89 -14.54 -7.35
CA ASP A 40 12.64 -14.11 -6.74
C ASP A 40 12.88 -13.48 -5.37
N LYS A 41 13.85 -13.96 -4.58
CA LYS A 41 14.26 -13.30 -3.33
C LYS A 41 14.74 -11.87 -3.57
N GLN A 42 15.53 -11.64 -4.62
CA GLN A 42 15.98 -10.28 -4.98
C GLN A 42 14.81 -9.37 -5.36
N VAL A 43 13.82 -9.89 -6.09
CA VAL A 43 12.60 -9.15 -6.43
C VAL A 43 11.78 -8.85 -5.16
N LEU A 44 11.65 -9.82 -4.25
CA LEU A 44 10.98 -9.66 -2.96
C LEU A 44 11.69 -8.62 -2.07
N ASP A 45 13.02 -8.62 -2.02
CA ASP A 45 13.80 -7.57 -1.34
C ASP A 45 13.57 -6.19 -1.94
N ARG A 46 13.48 -6.10 -3.28
CA ARG A 46 13.14 -4.85 -3.96
C ARG A 46 11.74 -4.37 -3.60
N LEU A 47 10.74 -5.26 -3.57
CA LEU A 47 9.39 -4.95 -3.14
C LEU A 47 9.37 -4.42 -1.69
N LYS A 48 10.19 -4.99 -0.81
CA LYS A 48 10.33 -4.54 0.57
C LYS A 48 10.87 -3.11 0.64
N LEU A 49 11.88 -2.79 -0.16
CA LEU A 49 12.43 -1.42 -0.23
C LEU A 49 11.40 -0.41 -0.75
N MET A 50 10.50 -0.82 -1.65
CA MET A 50 9.45 0.06 -2.18
C MET A 50 8.42 0.45 -1.11
N LEU A 51 8.09 -0.44 -0.18
CA LEU A 51 7.20 -0.13 0.96
C LEU A 51 7.76 0.97 1.87
N HIS A 52 9.09 1.15 1.87
CA HIS A 52 9.80 2.12 2.69
C HIS A 52 10.36 3.29 1.85
N CYS A 53 9.88 3.45 0.62
CA CYS A 53 10.32 4.55 -0.24
C CYS A 53 9.87 5.91 0.31
N LYS A 54 10.49 6.97 -0.19
CA LYS A 54 10.16 8.35 0.19
C LYS A 54 8.68 8.69 0.00
N ASP A 55 8.04 8.15 -1.05
CA ASP A 55 6.62 8.39 -1.30
C ASP A 55 5.75 7.76 -0.20
N ALA A 56 6.05 6.52 0.23
CA ALA A 56 5.36 5.85 1.33
C ALA A 56 5.55 6.59 2.68
N GLN A 57 6.78 7.03 2.97
CA GLN A 57 7.07 7.81 4.18
C GLN A 57 6.34 9.15 4.20
N ASN A 58 6.25 9.82 3.05
CA ASN A 58 5.49 11.06 2.94
C ASN A 58 3.99 10.82 3.16
N VAL A 59 3.43 9.72 2.65
CA VAL A 59 2.03 9.37 2.88
C VAL A 59 1.76 9.10 4.36
N GLU A 60 2.59 8.30 5.02
CA GLU A 60 2.45 8.04 6.46
C GLU A 60 2.49 9.34 7.26
N LYS A 61 3.44 10.23 6.93
CA LYS A 61 3.56 11.55 7.55
C LYS A 61 2.32 12.42 7.31
N ASP A 62 1.88 12.55 6.05
CA ASP A 62 0.70 13.35 5.68
C ASP A 62 -0.52 12.89 6.51
N LEU A 63 -0.75 11.56 6.57
CA LEU A 63 -1.85 10.97 7.33
C LEU A 63 -1.71 11.14 8.85
N ALA A 64 -0.50 11.02 9.40
CA ALA A 64 -0.22 11.24 10.82
C ALA A 64 -0.45 12.71 11.24
N GLU A 65 -0.17 13.64 10.33
CA GLU A 65 -0.46 15.08 10.51
C GLU A 65 -1.94 15.42 10.28
N GLY A 66 -2.78 14.44 9.96
CA GLY A 66 -4.21 14.64 9.73
C GLY A 66 -4.51 15.25 8.37
N THR A 67 -3.61 15.13 7.40
CA THR A 67 -3.72 15.71 6.06
C THR A 67 -3.95 14.62 5.03
N VAL A 68 -5.03 14.77 4.26
CA VAL A 68 -5.26 13.97 3.05
C VAL A 68 -5.37 14.94 1.89
N SER A 69 -4.41 14.90 0.98
CA SER A 69 -4.42 15.72 -0.24
C SER A 69 -4.51 14.84 -1.47
N LYS A 70 -4.84 15.43 -2.62
CA LYS A 70 -4.72 14.73 -3.90
C LYS A 70 -3.33 14.10 -4.10
N SER A 71 -2.27 14.78 -3.66
CA SER A 71 -0.90 14.25 -3.73
C SER A 71 -0.71 12.99 -2.88
N THR A 72 -1.35 12.92 -1.71
CA THR A 72 -1.34 11.73 -0.84
C THR A 72 -2.01 10.56 -1.55
N LEU A 73 -3.16 10.79 -2.19
CA LEU A 73 -3.87 9.77 -2.97
C LEU A 73 -3.05 9.31 -4.19
N ASP A 74 -2.44 10.23 -4.93
CA ASP A 74 -1.59 9.94 -6.09
C ASP A 74 -0.39 9.05 -5.72
N LYS A 75 0.25 9.31 -4.58
CA LYS A 75 1.39 8.50 -4.09
C LYS A 75 0.96 7.09 -3.70
N ILE A 76 -0.19 6.94 -3.04
CA ILE A 76 -0.73 5.62 -2.66
C ILE A 76 -1.05 4.81 -3.93
N GLU A 77 -1.73 5.43 -4.90
CA GLU A 77 -2.06 4.81 -6.18
C GLU A 77 -0.80 4.35 -6.92
N LYS A 78 0.21 5.23 -7.01
CA LYS A 78 1.49 4.93 -7.63
C LYS A 78 2.22 3.79 -6.92
N LEU A 79 2.32 3.84 -5.58
CA LEU A 79 2.99 2.80 -4.80
C LEU A 79 2.37 1.42 -5.06
N ASN A 80 1.04 1.35 -5.08
CA ASN A 80 0.33 0.09 -5.33
C ASN A 80 0.59 -0.42 -6.75
N LYS A 81 0.54 0.47 -7.74
CA LYS A 81 0.81 0.12 -9.13
C LYS A 81 2.24 -0.39 -9.29
N ASP A 82 3.22 0.34 -8.79
CA ASP A 82 4.63 -0.02 -8.92
C ASP A 82 4.91 -1.38 -8.24
N ILE A 83 4.31 -1.63 -7.07
CA ILE A 83 4.41 -2.92 -6.37
C ILE A 83 3.78 -4.05 -7.19
N ALA A 84 2.59 -3.83 -7.76
CA ALA A 84 1.90 -4.81 -8.60
C ALA A 84 2.73 -5.13 -9.86
N ASP A 85 3.22 -4.10 -10.55
CA ASP A 85 3.98 -4.23 -11.78
C ASP A 85 5.27 -5.03 -11.53
N VAL A 86 6.04 -4.68 -10.49
CA VAL A 86 7.25 -5.43 -10.12
C VAL A 86 6.93 -6.88 -9.75
N ALA A 87 5.88 -7.12 -8.96
CA ALA A 87 5.49 -8.46 -8.58
C ALA A 87 5.08 -9.34 -9.78
N VAL A 88 4.27 -8.80 -10.69
CA VAL A 88 3.74 -9.55 -11.84
C VAL A 88 4.82 -9.81 -12.88
N GLU A 89 5.64 -8.81 -13.18
CA GLU A 89 6.62 -8.83 -14.26
C GLU A 89 7.91 -9.58 -13.88
N GLN A 90 8.33 -9.51 -12.61
CA GLN A 90 9.68 -9.95 -12.22
C GLN A 90 9.68 -11.23 -11.37
N LEU A 91 8.58 -11.58 -10.68
CA LEU A 91 8.51 -12.87 -9.98
C LEU A 91 8.29 -14.01 -10.99
N LYS A 92 9.17 -15.00 -10.92
CA LYS A 92 9.10 -16.24 -11.69
C LYS A 92 8.30 -17.34 -10.98
N THR A 93 8.05 -17.19 -9.68
CA THR A 93 7.26 -18.12 -8.86
C THR A 93 5.79 -18.21 -9.25
N ASP A 94 5.18 -19.32 -8.83
CA ASP A 94 3.86 -19.86 -9.19
C ASP A 94 2.72 -18.83 -9.22
N ALA A 95 1.68 -19.13 -10.01
CA ALA A 95 0.48 -18.34 -10.18
C ALA A 95 -0.15 -17.95 -8.83
N VAL A 96 -0.02 -18.76 -7.79
CA VAL A 96 -0.53 -18.48 -6.44
C VAL A 96 0.11 -17.23 -5.81
N VAL A 97 1.43 -17.02 -5.97
CA VAL A 97 2.10 -15.81 -5.46
C VAL A 97 1.62 -14.59 -6.24
N LYS A 98 1.49 -14.71 -7.56
CA LYS A 98 0.98 -13.62 -8.41
C LYS A 98 -0.47 -13.26 -8.08
N GLU A 99 -1.33 -14.26 -7.90
CA GLU A 99 -2.75 -14.09 -7.54
C GLU A 99 -2.89 -13.48 -6.15
N PHE A 100 -2.03 -13.86 -5.21
CA PHE A 100 -2.04 -13.36 -3.83
C PHE A 100 -1.52 -11.92 -3.74
N LEU A 101 -0.43 -11.58 -4.43
CA LEU A 101 0.09 -10.21 -4.51
C LEU A 101 -0.88 -9.28 -5.24
N LYS A 102 -1.57 -9.77 -6.28
CA LYS A 102 -2.67 -9.08 -6.93
C LYS A 102 -3.85 -8.87 -5.98
N ARG A 103 -4.20 -9.85 -5.14
CA ARG A 103 -5.25 -9.65 -4.13
C ARG A 103 -4.83 -8.66 -3.05
N LEU A 104 -3.58 -8.65 -2.62
CA LEU A 104 -3.04 -7.72 -1.64
C LEU A 104 -2.99 -6.27 -2.12
N THR A 105 -2.65 -6.04 -3.38
CA THR A 105 -2.74 -4.71 -4.00
C THR A 105 -4.20 -4.24 -4.16
N HIS A 106 -5.15 -5.17 -4.33
CA HIS A 106 -6.58 -4.85 -4.34
C HIS A 106 -7.23 -4.77 -2.94
N LEU A 107 -6.60 -5.30 -1.89
CA LEU A 107 -7.26 -5.60 -0.61
C LEU A 107 -7.65 -4.39 0.23
N LYS A 108 -7.39 -3.15 -0.21
CA LYS A 108 -7.88 -1.97 0.53
C LYS A 108 -8.22 -0.72 -0.28
N LEU A 109 -8.20 -0.76 -1.62
CA LEU A 109 -8.48 0.39 -2.48
C LEU A 109 -9.33 0.04 -3.71
N GLU A 110 -10.28 -0.89 -3.58
CA GLU A 110 -11.43 -0.95 -4.50
C GLU A 110 -12.41 0.24 -4.31
N GLN A 111 -11.98 1.32 -3.66
CA GLN A 111 -12.62 2.61 -3.80
C GLN A 111 -11.82 3.35 -4.87
N ASP A 112 -12.37 3.32 -6.09
CA ASP A 112 -12.00 4.20 -7.19
C ASP A 112 -11.54 5.55 -6.61
N LYS A 113 -10.37 6.07 -7.00
CA LYS A 113 -9.84 7.34 -6.49
C LYS A 113 -10.90 8.43 -6.44
N LYS A 114 -11.79 8.41 -7.45
CA LYS A 114 -12.96 9.26 -7.55
C LYS A 114 -14.02 9.02 -6.47
N ALA A 115 -14.28 7.76 -6.10
CA ALA A 115 -15.15 7.39 -4.98
C ALA A 115 -14.56 7.83 -3.64
N GLU A 116 -13.24 7.76 -3.47
CA GLU A 116 -12.59 8.26 -2.25
C GLU A 116 -12.58 9.78 -2.19
N GLU A 117 -12.26 10.46 -3.30
CA GLU A 117 -12.41 11.91 -3.41
C GLU A 117 -13.85 12.36 -3.08
N LEU A 118 -14.87 11.61 -3.51
CA LEU A 118 -16.26 11.86 -3.16
C LEU A 118 -16.56 11.66 -1.66
N ARG A 119 -15.99 10.62 -1.03
CA ARG A 119 -16.15 10.39 0.42
C ARG A 119 -15.49 11.49 1.24
N LEU A 120 -14.26 11.87 0.89
CA LEU A 120 -13.54 12.96 1.55
C LEU A 120 -14.30 14.29 1.44
N ARG A 121 -14.84 14.60 0.25
CA ARG A 121 -15.74 15.76 0.06
C ARG A 121 -17.02 15.67 0.89
N ALA A 122 -17.67 14.50 0.95
CA ALA A 122 -18.88 14.30 1.76
C ALA A 122 -18.62 14.48 3.26
N LEU A 123 -17.39 14.22 3.71
CA LEU A 123 -16.94 14.47 5.08
C LEU A 123 -16.44 15.90 5.30
N ASN A 124 -16.55 16.81 4.32
CA ASN A 124 -15.99 18.17 4.35
C ASN A 124 -14.47 18.21 4.60
N ILE A 125 -13.75 17.15 4.19
CA ILE A 125 -12.29 17.13 4.19
C ILE A 125 -11.83 17.74 2.87
N SER A 126 -11.10 18.85 2.95
CA SER A 126 -10.47 19.47 1.77
C SER A 126 -9.34 18.57 1.26
N ILE A 127 -9.32 18.30 -0.04
CA ILE A 127 -8.34 17.45 -0.73
C ILE A 127 -7.65 18.20 -1.86
#